data_AF-A0A7C3QKB4-F1
#
_entry.id   AF-A0A7C3QKB4-F1
#
_cell.length_a   1.000
_cell.length_b   1.000
_cell.length_c   1.000
_cell.angle_alpha   90.00
_cell.angle_beta   90.00
_cell.angle_gamma   90.00
#
_symmetry.space_group_name_H-M   'P 1'
#
loop_
_entity.id
_entity.type
_entity.pdbx_description
1 polymer ?
#
loop_
_entity_poly.entity_id
_entity_poly.type
_entity_poly.pdbx_seq_one_letter_code
_entity_poly.pdbx_strand_id
1 'polypeptide(L)'
;MKDWLEFHITVPAAAVDLVGGEMVELGSEGLTVEECQLDTFVPPDPDEPLPEECRLRVYFPRPDDVEALRQAVLERLQWLATFCAGLDP
;
A
#
# COMPACT_ATOMS: atom_id res chain seq x y z
N MET A 1 -10.68 -0.08 23.73
CA MET A 1 -10.22 -0.78 22.51
C MET A 1 -9.98 0.30 21.46
N LYS A 2 -8.83 0.30 20.79
CA LYS A 2 -8.65 1.11 19.58
C LYS A 2 -9.34 0.34 18.44
N ASP A 3 -10.26 0.99 17.73
CA ASP A 3 -10.80 0.50 16.47
C ASP A 3 -9.86 0.91 15.34
N TRP A 4 -9.69 0.03 14.36
CA TRP A 4 -8.78 0.21 13.24
C TRP A 4 -9.54 0.10 11.92
N LEU A 5 -9.14 0.92 10.96
CA LEU A 5 -9.50 0.77 9.56
C LEU A 5 -8.33 0.21 8.79
N GLU A 6 -8.64 -0.68 7.86
CA GLU A 6 -7.68 -1.32 6.98
C GLU A 6 -8.05 -0.99 5.53
N PHE A 7 -7.12 -0.36 4.80
CA PHE A 7 -7.24 -0.12 3.37
C PHE A 7 -6.39 -1.14 2.62
N HIS A 8 -6.96 -1.72 1.57
CA HIS A 8 -6.24 -2.60 0.64
C HIS A 8 -5.99 -1.82 -0.64
N ILE A 9 -4.71 -1.63 -0.97
CA ILE A 9 -4.30 -0.83 -2.13
C ILE A 9 -3.39 -1.70 -2.99
N THR A 10 -3.71 -1.86 -4.27
CA THR A 10 -2.82 -2.53 -5.22
C THR A 10 -1.99 -1.47 -5.91
N VAL A 11 -0.67 -1.62 -5.91
CA VAL A 11 0.26 -0.64 -6.46
C VAL A 11 1.35 -1.34 -7.25
N PRO A 12 1.97 -0.69 -8.26
CA PRO A 12 3.20 -1.20 -8.84
C PRO A 12 4.26 -1.42 -7.77
N ALA A 13 5.07 -2.47 -7.87
CA ALA A 13 6.12 -2.75 -6.88
C ALA A 13 7.08 -1.56 -6.69
N ALA A 14 7.37 -0.82 -7.78
CA ALA A 14 8.19 0.38 -7.76
C ALA A 14 7.55 1.58 -7.01
N ALA A 15 6.24 1.57 -6.77
CA ALA A 15 5.50 2.65 -6.12
C ALA A 15 5.27 2.40 -4.62
N VAL A 16 5.65 1.22 -4.09
CA VAL A 16 5.40 0.81 -2.70
C VAL A 16 5.92 1.83 -1.69
N ASP A 17 7.19 2.22 -1.81
CA ASP A 17 7.82 3.14 -0.86
C ASP A 17 7.20 4.54 -0.91
N LEU A 18 6.88 5.01 -2.13
CA LEU A 18 6.27 6.32 -2.33
C LEU A 18 4.84 6.36 -1.76
N VAL A 19 4.01 5.39 -2.12
CA VAL A 19 2.64 5.28 -1.59
C VAL A 19 2.69 5.14 -0.07
N GLY A 20 3.61 4.33 0.46
CA GLY A 20 3.76 4.16 1.89
C GLY A 20 4.12 5.44 2.64
N GLY A 21 5.06 6.23 2.11
CA GLY A 21 5.40 7.54 2.67
C GLY A 21 4.18 8.47 2.74
N GLU A 22 3.41 8.55 1.65
CA GLU A 22 2.23 9.41 1.60
C GLU A 22 1.11 8.93 2.56
N MET A 23 0.95 7.62 2.77
CA MET A 23 -0.02 7.09 3.74
C MET A 23 0.37 7.46 5.18
N VAL A 24 1.66 7.48 5.50
CA VAL A 24 2.16 7.93 6.81
C VAL A 24 1.85 9.41 7.01
N GLU A 25 2.05 10.25 6.00
CA GLU A 25 1.68 11.68 6.05
C GLU A 25 0.16 11.90 6.19
N LEU A 26 -0.67 10.98 5.69
CA LEU A 26 -2.12 10.96 5.91
C LEU A 26 -2.53 10.43 7.28
N GLY A 27 -1.59 9.98 8.11
CA GLY A 27 -1.84 9.52 9.48
C GLY A 27 -1.99 8.00 9.63
N SER A 28 -1.50 7.19 8.69
CA SER A 28 -1.42 5.74 8.90
C SER A 28 -0.45 5.43 10.05
N GLU A 29 -0.82 4.51 10.95
CA GLU A 29 0.07 4.03 12.03
C GLU A 29 0.77 2.71 11.65
N GLY A 30 0.46 2.14 10.48
CA GLY A 30 1.10 0.92 10.00
C GLY A 30 0.81 0.61 8.54
N LEU A 31 1.76 -0.07 7.90
CA LEU A 31 1.65 -0.54 6.53
C LEU A 31 2.35 -1.89 6.40
N THR A 32 1.72 -2.83 5.71
CA THR A 32 2.33 -4.11 5.34
C THR A 32 2.19 -4.34 3.86
N VAL A 33 3.28 -4.72 3.20
CA VAL A 33 3.29 -5.25 1.84
C VAL A 33 2.99 -6.74 1.94
N GLU A 34 2.07 -7.28 1.14
CA GLU A 34 1.82 -8.72 1.11
C GLU A 34 3.15 -9.48 0.90
N GLU A 35 3.43 -10.41 1.81
CA GLU A 35 4.61 -11.26 1.75
C GLU A 35 4.40 -12.36 0.71
N CYS A 36 5.32 -12.48 -0.25
CA CYS A 36 5.38 -13.65 -1.10
C CYS A 36 5.81 -14.85 -0.25
N GLN A 37 5.12 -16.00 -0.40
CA GLN A 37 5.58 -17.23 0.24
C GLN A 37 6.91 -17.64 -0.38
N LEU A 38 8.00 -17.39 0.35
CA LEU A 38 9.30 -17.96 0.04
C LEU A 38 9.34 -19.36 0.66
N ASP A 39 9.45 -20.40 -0.18
CA ASP A 39 9.81 -21.72 0.30
C ASP A 39 11.27 -21.69 0.77
N THR A 40 11.50 -21.55 2.07
CA THR A 40 12.86 -21.42 2.63
C THR A 40 13.72 -22.68 2.49
N PHE A 41 13.19 -23.77 1.95
CA PHE A 41 13.95 -24.98 1.63
C PHE A 41 14.50 -24.99 0.20
N VAL A 42 14.06 -24.04 -0.63
CA VAL A 42 14.56 -23.84 -2.00
C VAL A 42 15.07 -22.40 -2.10
N PRO A 43 16.34 -22.19 -2.47
CA PRO A 43 16.83 -20.85 -2.75
C PRO A 43 15.90 -20.18 -3.76
N PRO A 44 15.48 -18.91 -3.54
CA PRO A 44 14.68 -18.21 -4.54
C PRO A 44 15.48 -18.17 -5.85
N ASP A 45 14.80 -18.43 -6.97
CA ASP A 45 15.43 -18.40 -8.27
C ASP A 45 15.90 -16.95 -8.55
N PRO A 46 17.20 -16.71 -8.75
CA PRO A 46 17.72 -15.35 -8.97
C PRO A 46 17.19 -14.72 -10.27
N ASP A 47 16.67 -15.54 -11.20
CA ASP A 47 16.08 -15.10 -12.46
C ASP A 47 14.55 -14.98 -12.39
N GLU A 48 13.92 -15.27 -11.23
CA GLU A 48 12.48 -15.08 -11.04
C GLU A 48 12.14 -13.57 -11.11
N PRO A 49 11.24 -13.16 -12.01
CA PRO A 49 10.87 -11.76 -12.11
C PRO A 49 10.19 -11.31 -10.82
N LEU A 50 10.60 -10.16 -10.31
CA LEU A 50 9.89 -9.51 -9.22
C LEU A 50 8.42 -9.27 -9.62
N PRO A 51 7.48 -9.38 -8.69
CA PRO A 51 6.08 -9.10 -8.99
C PRO A 51 5.93 -7.67 -9.51
N GLU A 52 5.15 -7.51 -10.58
CA GLU A 52 4.89 -6.19 -11.19
C GLU A 52 4.04 -5.31 -10.26
N GLU A 53 3.16 -5.94 -9.47
CA GLU A 53 2.25 -5.30 -8.52
C GLU A 53 2.36 -5.93 -7.13
N CYS A 54 2.16 -5.11 -6.11
CA CYS A 54 2.11 -5.49 -4.71
C CYS A 54 0.79 -5.03 -4.09
N ARG A 55 0.28 -5.80 -3.14
CA ARG A 55 -0.85 -5.37 -2.31
C ARG A 55 -0.36 -4.80 -0.99
N LEU A 56 -0.81 -3.61 -0.68
CA LEU A 56 -0.55 -2.92 0.57
C LEU A 56 -1.78 -3.04 1.47
N ARG A 57 -1.55 -3.34 2.75
CA ARG A 57 -2.54 -3.17 3.80
C ARG A 57 -2.10 -2.00 4.66
N VAL A 58 -2.91 -0.96 4.67
CA VAL A 58 -2.61 0.31 5.35
C VAL A 58 -3.59 0.49 6.50
N TYR A 59 -3.06 0.76 7.69
CA TYR A 59 -3.83 0.78 8.93
C TYR A 59 -3.95 2.20 9.47
N PHE A 60 -5.18 2.63 9.68
CA PHE A 60 -5.50 3.92 10.28
C PHE A 60 -6.27 3.72 11.58
N PRO A 61 -6.01 4.52 12.62
CA PRO A 61 -6.95 4.66 13.72
C PRO A 61 -8.30 5.08 13.16
N ARG A 62 -9.40 4.48 13.65
CA ARG A 62 -10.72 4.82 13.15
C ARG A 62 -11.02 6.30 13.39
N PRO A 63 -11.18 7.13 12.34
CA PRO A 63 -11.57 8.52 12.48
C PRO A 63 -13.07 8.62 12.73
N ASP A 64 -13.51 9.81 13.16
CA ASP A 64 -14.95 10.13 13.26
C ASP A 64 -15.62 10.15 11.88
N ASP A 65 -14.87 10.54 10.84
CA ASP A 65 -15.34 10.59 9.45
C ASP A 65 -14.49 9.67 8.54
N VAL A 66 -15.02 8.48 8.30
CA VAL A 66 -14.39 7.45 7.46
C VAL A 66 -14.39 7.84 5.98
N GLU A 67 -15.43 8.54 5.52
CA GLU A 67 -15.53 8.91 4.10
C GLU A 67 -14.53 10.03 3.77
N ALA A 68 -14.35 11.00 4.67
CA ALA A 68 -13.32 12.02 4.51
C ALA A 68 -11.91 11.41 4.39
N LEU A 69 -11.58 10.42 5.23
CA LEU A 69 -10.31 9.69 5.11
C LEU A 69 -10.20 8.94 3.78
N ARG A 70 -11.26 8.24 3.37
CA ARG A 70 -11.30 7.52 2.09
C ARG A 70 -11.05 8.46 0.90
N GLN A 71 -11.70 9.63 0.89
CA GLN A 71 -11.50 10.63 -0.17
C GLN A 71 -10.07 11.17 -0.18
N ALA A 72 -9.50 11.48 0.99
CA ALA A 72 -8.12 11.94 1.10
C ALA A 72 -7.10 10.90 0.58
N VAL A 73 -7.33 9.62 0.86
CA VAL A 73 -6.52 8.52 0.32
C VAL A 73 -6.65 8.45 -1.21
N LEU A 74 -7.86 8.48 -1.74
CA LEU A 74 -8.11 8.46 -3.20
C LEU A 74 -7.47 9.64 -3.92
N GLU A 75 -7.65 10.86 -3.42
CA GLU A 75 -7.04 12.06 -3.98
C GLU A 75 -5.51 11.96 -3.99
N ARG A 76 -4.93 11.41 -2.92
CA ARG A 76 -3.48 11.20 -2.84
C ARG A 76 -2.99 10.17 -3.85
N LEU A 77 -3.69 9.05 -3.99
CA LEU A 77 -3.35 8.02 -4.97
C LEU A 77 -3.49 8.55 -6.41
N GLN A 78 -4.53 9.32 -6.71
CA GLN A 78 -4.71 9.97 -8.02
C GLN A 78 -3.57 10.94 -8.33
N TRP A 79 -3.13 11.72 -7.34
CA TRP A 79 -1.99 12.59 -7.50
C TRP A 79 -0.70 11.79 -7.75
N LEU A 80 -0.47 10.71 -7.00
CA LEU A 80 0.68 9.81 -7.18
C LEU A 80 0.69 9.11 -8.54
N ALA A 81 -0.49 8.78 -9.09
CA ALA A 81 -0.61 8.14 -10.39
C ALA A 81 -0.06 9.01 -11.54
N THR A 82 0.06 10.32 -11.33
CA THR A 82 0.71 11.23 -12.31
C THR A 82 2.23 11.05 -12.39
N PHE A 83 2.85 10.43 -11.38
CA PHE A 83 4.30 10.19 -11.30
C PHE A 83 4.67 8.72 -11.46
N CYS A 84 3.75 7.80 -11.18
CA CYS A 84 3.95 6.36 -11.25
C CYS A 84 3.03 5.72 -12.28
N ALA A 85 3.59 5.33 -13.42
CA ALA A 85 2.87 4.55 -14.41
C ALA A 85 2.39 3.22 -13.81
N GLY A 86 1.14 2.85 -14.06
CA GLY A 86 0.54 1.60 -13.57
C GLY A 86 -0.12 1.69 -12.19
N LEU A 87 -0.08 2.84 -11.51
CA LEU A 87 -0.86 3.06 -10.29
C LEU A 87 -2.32 3.40 -10.66
N ASP A 88 -3.27 2.53 -10.27
CA ASP A 88 -4.70 2.74 -10.47
C ASP A 88 -5.39 3.03 -9.12
N PRO A 89 -5.89 4.25 -8.88
CA PRO A 89 -6.38 4.72 -7.58
C PRO A 89 -7.79 4.25 -7.18
#